data_AF-A0A9D1Y5C4-F1
#
_entry.id   AF-A0A9D1Y5C4-F1
#
_cell.length_a   1.000
_cell.length_b   1.000
_cell.length_c   1.000
_cell.angle_alpha   90.00
_cell.angle_beta   90.00
_cell.angle_gamma   90.00
#
_symmetry.space_group_name_H-M   'P 1'
#
loop_
_entity.id
_entity.type
_entity.pdbx_description
1 polymer ?
#
loop_
_entity_poly.entity_id
_entity_poly.type
_entity_poly.pdbx_seq_one_letter_code
_entity_poly.pdbx_strand_id
1 'polypeptide(L)'
;MKQLLMTLLLALALALGACSGPSSSLPPSSQEPPASSQPAEEEPASQEEAPPEGPVIQEIVPVEGDSQDPSSCGVPIYIGTDGDFAVYRGSATSQPSPEDLIQAIAQLTGWNLTLAQPVEVVEDGYALVFTDDCSLVAGPPDPQKEEFHMFDSVQMVETALDSIRQTLRAQSAADGFSDPDQVQIYVSLEGGREVSLPEAGIRVPADQPYDGVVPLSE
;
A
#
# COMPACT_ATOMS: atom_id res chain seq x y z
N MET A 1 19.07 7.54 41.27
CA MET A 1 17.78 6.93 41.67
C MET A 1 17.41 5.95 40.56
N LYS A 2 18.11 4.81 40.41
CA LYS A 2 17.91 3.54 41.12
C LYS A 2 16.44 3.13 41.16
N GLN A 3 16.07 2.33 40.15
CA GLN A 3 15.46 1.01 40.36
C GLN A 3 14.26 1.02 41.30
N LEU A 4 13.09 1.45 40.80
CA LEU A 4 11.83 1.23 41.51
C LEU A 4 10.63 1.42 40.58
N LEU A 5 10.34 0.42 39.73
CA LEU A 5 8.96 -0.08 39.52
C LEU A 5 8.94 -1.33 38.61
N MET A 6 9.69 -2.36 38.99
CA MET A 6 9.45 -3.73 38.55
C MET A 6 8.59 -4.40 39.61
N THR A 7 7.29 -4.60 39.36
CA THR A 7 6.45 -5.72 39.88
C THR A 7 4.97 -5.49 39.53
N LEU A 8 4.48 -6.12 38.46
CA LEU A 8 3.12 -6.68 38.46
C LEU A 8 3.14 -7.98 37.64
N LEU A 9 3.64 -9.01 38.31
CA LEU A 9 3.44 -10.41 37.97
C LEU A 9 2.01 -10.76 38.39
N LEU A 10 1.22 -11.45 37.56
CA LEU A 10 0.62 -12.76 37.87
C LEU A 10 -0.69 -13.05 37.10
N ALA A 11 -0.65 -14.19 36.39
CA ALA A 11 -1.74 -15.10 36.02
C ALA A 11 -2.73 -14.70 34.92
N LEU A 12 -2.70 -15.45 33.81
CA LEU A 12 -3.70 -16.53 33.64
C LEU A 12 -3.21 -17.60 32.64
N ALA A 13 -3.32 -18.85 33.06
CA ALA A 13 -2.82 -20.03 32.39
C ALA A 13 -3.88 -20.70 31.49
N LEU A 14 -3.40 -21.25 30.37
CA LEU A 14 -3.75 -22.55 29.76
C LEU A 14 -5.22 -23.00 29.71
N ALA A 15 -5.74 -23.13 28.48
CA ALA A 15 -6.64 -24.24 28.13
C ALA A 15 -6.36 -24.73 26.70
N LEU A 16 -5.66 -25.86 26.59
CA LEU A 16 -5.57 -26.70 25.39
C LEU A 16 -6.84 -27.55 25.33
N GLY A 17 -7.62 -27.39 24.26
CA GLY A 17 -8.75 -28.25 23.93
C GLY A 17 -8.47 -29.06 22.66
N ALA A 18 -7.84 -30.22 22.83
CA ALA A 18 -7.74 -31.25 21.81
C ALA A 18 -9.03 -32.08 21.81
N CYS A 19 -9.70 -32.20 20.66
CA CYS A 19 -10.62 -33.30 20.39
C CYS A 19 -10.31 -33.85 19.00
N SER A 20 -9.76 -35.07 18.99
CA SER A 20 -9.48 -35.87 17.81
C SER A 20 -10.68 -36.74 17.43
N GLY A 21 -10.92 -36.83 16.12
CA GLY A 21 -11.39 -38.04 15.43
C GLY A 21 -12.89 -38.13 15.10
N PRO A 22 -13.30 -39.13 14.29
CA PRO A 22 -12.61 -39.64 13.09
C PRO A 22 -13.59 -39.95 11.91
N SER A 23 -12.99 -40.34 10.78
CA SER A 23 -13.48 -41.30 9.76
C SER A 23 -14.34 -40.82 8.59
N SER A 24 -13.67 -40.83 7.42
CA SER A 24 -14.07 -41.33 6.10
C SER A 24 -15.46 -41.95 5.91
N SER A 25 -16.12 -41.54 4.81
CA SER A 25 -16.51 -42.46 3.73
C SER A 25 -16.90 -41.70 2.46
N LEU A 26 -16.31 -42.13 1.33
CA LEU A 26 -16.56 -41.71 -0.05
C LEU A 26 -17.88 -42.34 -0.63
N PRO A 27 -18.35 -41.92 -1.83
CA PRO A 27 -19.73 -42.00 -2.36
C PRO A 27 -19.87 -43.27 -3.26
N PRO A 28 -20.69 -43.37 -4.34
CA PRO A 28 -21.80 -42.57 -4.88
C PRO A 28 -23.05 -43.40 -5.26
N SER A 29 -24.16 -42.77 -5.69
CA SER A 29 -25.00 -43.30 -6.79
C SER A 29 -26.06 -42.31 -7.27
N SER A 30 -26.07 -42.17 -8.60
CA SER A 30 -26.96 -41.43 -9.47
C SER A 30 -28.42 -41.87 -9.39
N GLN A 31 -29.35 -40.93 -9.58
CA GLN A 31 -30.55 -41.14 -10.41
C GLN A 31 -31.29 -39.82 -10.67
N GLU A 32 -31.56 -39.58 -11.94
CA GLU A 32 -32.49 -38.61 -12.54
C GLU A 32 -33.37 -39.43 -13.53
N PRO A 33 -34.45 -38.90 -14.13
CA PRO A 33 -35.73 -38.37 -13.63
C PRO A 33 -36.92 -39.24 -14.15
N PRO A 34 -38.21 -38.82 -14.12
CA PRO A 34 -38.73 -38.01 -15.25
C PRO A 34 -39.88 -37.00 -14.94
N ALA A 35 -39.90 -35.93 -15.75
CA ALA A 35 -41.02 -35.25 -16.42
C ALA A 35 -42.34 -34.88 -15.69
N SER A 36 -42.62 -33.57 -15.63
CA SER A 36 -43.64 -32.86 -16.46
C SER A 36 -44.52 -31.87 -15.68
N SER A 37 -44.61 -30.63 -16.21
CA SER A 37 -45.73 -29.66 -16.20
C SER A 37 -45.37 -28.24 -15.70
N GLN A 38 -45.25 -27.30 -16.65
CA GLN A 38 -45.40 -25.84 -16.50
C GLN A 38 -46.90 -25.48 -16.23
N PRO A 39 -47.30 -24.23 -15.83
CA PRO A 39 -46.71 -22.94 -16.22
C PRO A 39 -46.67 -21.78 -15.18
N ALA A 40 -45.87 -20.76 -15.53
CA ALA A 40 -45.97 -19.31 -15.25
C ALA A 40 -46.25 -18.80 -13.82
N GLU A 41 -45.33 -18.00 -13.26
CA GLU A 41 -45.53 -16.56 -12.97
C GLU A 41 -44.34 -15.99 -12.16
N GLU A 42 -44.06 -14.71 -12.45
CA GLU A 42 -43.34 -13.70 -11.65
C GLU A 42 -41.84 -13.85 -11.35
N GLU A 43 -41.09 -13.09 -12.15
CA GLU A 43 -39.87 -12.38 -11.78
C GLU A 43 -40.05 -11.58 -10.47
N PRO A 44 -39.06 -11.61 -9.57
CA PRO A 44 -38.70 -10.41 -8.86
C PRO A 44 -37.22 -10.09 -9.10
N ALA A 45 -37.01 -8.87 -9.57
CA ALA A 45 -35.73 -8.19 -9.63
C ALA A 45 -34.96 -8.37 -8.32
N SER A 46 -33.86 -9.12 -8.38
CA SER A 46 -32.88 -9.16 -7.31
C SER A 46 -32.01 -7.92 -7.44
N GLN A 47 -32.17 -7.05 -6.44
CA GLN A 47 -31.44 -5.81 -6.27
C GLN A 47 -29.96 -6.15 -6.11
N GLU A 48 -29.15 -5.68 -7.06
CA GLU A 48 -27.70 -5.67 -6.96
C GLU A 48 -27.32 -4.64 -5.91
N GLU A 49 -27.01 -5.11 -4.70
CA GLU A 49 -26.50 -4.29 -3.61
C GLU A 49 -25.06 -3.89 -3.97
N ALA A 50 -24.87 -2.60 -4.24
CA ALA A 50 -23.59 -2.02 -4.62
C ALA A 50 -22.54 -2.24 -3.51
N PRO A 51 -21.29 -2.60 -3.86
CA PRO A 51 -20.19 -2.69 -2.90
C PRO A 51 -19.82 -1.27 -2.39
N PRO A 52 -19.26 -1.16 -1.17
CA PRO A 52 -19.04 0.12 -0.51
C PRO A 52 -18.09 1.03 -1.30
N GLU A 53 -18.41 2.32 -1.34
CA GLU A 53 -17.62 3.39 -1.94
C GLU A 53 -16.24 3.51 -1.25
N GLY A 54 -15.25 2.81 -1.78
CA GLY A 54 -13.86 3.24 -1.71
C GLY A 54 -13.62 4.40 -2.70
N PRO A 55 -12.55 5.19 -2.53
CA PRO A 55 -12.27 6.32 -3.42
C PRO A 55 -12.14 5.83 -4.87
N VAL A 56 -13.02 6.33 -5.73
CA VAL A 56 -13.08 6.01 -7.16
C VAL A 56 -12.04 6.84 -7.89
N ILE A 57 -10.99 6.19 -8.41
CA ILE A 57 -10.02 6.81 -9.32
C ILE A 57 -10.68 6.92 -10.70
N GLN A 58 -10.83 8.13 -11.22
CA GLN A 58 -11.28 8.37 -12.60
C GLN A 58 -10.14 8.11 -13.59
N GLU A 59 -10.49 7.61 -14.77
CA GLU A 59 -9.59 7.21 -15.86
C GLU A 59 -8.49 8.23 -16.11
N ILE A 60 -7.26 7.73 -16.13
CA ILE A 60 -6.04 8.48 -15.85
C ILE A 60 -5.36 8.81 -17.19
N VAL A 61 -5.22 10.09 -17.52
CA VAL A 61 -4.35 10.56 -18.60
C VAL A 61 -3.19 11.35 -18.01
N PRO A 62 -1.94 11.10 -18.43
CA PRO A 62 -0.81 11.96 -18.07
C PRO A 62 -1.09 13.39 -18.51
N VAL A 63 -0.93 14.36 -17.60
CA VAL A 63 -0.96 15.78 -17.99
C VAL A 63 0.39 16.11 -18.62
N GLU A 64 0.48 16.04 -19.95
CA GLU A 64 1.59 16.65 -20.68
C GLU A 64 1.45 18.18 -20.59
N GLY A 65 2.43 18.86 -19.99
CA GLY A 65 2.79 20.27 -20.22
C GLY A 65 1.71 21.36 -20.08
N ASP A 66 1.89 22.23 -19.07
CA ASP A 66 1.33 23.60 -18.93
C ASP A 66 -0.06 23.84 -19.55
N SER A 67 -1.02 22.99 -19.20
CA SER A 67 -2.43 23.22 -19.49
C SER A 67 -3.15 23.32 -18.16
N GLN A 68 -3.32 24.55 -17.68
CA GLN A 68 -4.28 24.85 -16.62
C GLN A 68 -5.69 24.64 -17.17
N ASP A 69 -6.11 23.38 -17.30
CA ASP A 69 -7.53 23.07 -17.37
C ASP A 69 -8.12 23.28 -15.96
N PRO A 70 -9.00 24.28 -15.76
CA PRO A 70 -9.65 24.56 -14.48
C PRO A 70 -10.58 23.42 -14.02
N SER A 71 -10.74 22.36 -14.83
CA SER A 71 -11.53 21.16 -14.52
C SER A 71 -10.72 20.05 -13.83
N SER A 72 -9.40 20.21 -13.66
CA SER A 72 -8.54 19.22 -12.97
C SER A 72 -8.60 19.36 -11.44
N CYS A 73 -9.77 19.06 -10.87
CA CYS A 73 -9.95 19.01 -9.42
C CYS A 73 -9.30 17.73 -8.86
N GLY A 74 -8.21 17.86 -8.10
CA GLY A 74 -7.53 16.72 -7.49
C GLY A 74 -6.09 17.01 -7.06
N VAL A 75 -5.66 16.33 -6.00
CA VAL A 75 -4.30 16.44 -5.45
C VAL A 75 -3.31 15.78 -6.41
N PRO A 76 -2.16 16.42 -6.74
CA PRO A 76 -1.19 15.82 -7.64
C PRO A 76 -0.50 14.60 -6.99
N ILE A 77 -0.44 13.50 -7.74
CA ILE A 77 0.31 12.28 -7.41
C ILE A 77 1.45 12.16 -8.42
N TYR A 78 2.67 12.06 -7.92
CA TYR A 78 3.88 12.01 -8.75
C TYR A 78 4.37 10.57 -8.84
N ILE A 79 4.58 10.08 -10.07
CA ILE A 79 5.15 8.75 -10.32
C ILE A 79 6.39 8.90 -11.20
N GLY A 80 7.53 8.41 -10.73
CA GLY A 80 8.80 8.55 -11.44
C GLY A 80 10.02 8.45 -10.52
N THR A 81 11.18 8.85 -11.04
CA THR A 81 12.49 8.81 -10.38
C THR A 81 13.33 10.02 -10.78
N ASP A 82 14.27 10.44 -9.95
CA ASP A 82 15.32 11.43 -10.30
C ASP A 82 14.86 12.76 -10.92
N GLY A 83 13.66 13.22 -10.56
CA GLY A 83 13.10 14.48 -11.09
C GLY A 83 12.29 14.32 -12.38
N ASP A 84 12.31 13.15 -13.00
CA ASP A 84 11.48 12.79 -14.14
C ASP A 84 10.16 12.17 -13.64
N PHE A 85 9.21 13.03 -13.29
CA PHE A 85 7.91 12.62 -12.74
C PHE A 85 6.75 12.85 -13.72
N ALA A 86 5.99 11.79 -13.98
CA ALA A 86 4.64 11.92 -14.50
C ALA A 86 3.70 12.39 -13.37
N VAL A 87 2.79 13.32 -13.70
CA VAL A 87 1.83 13.87 -12.74
C VAL A 87 0.44 13.36 -13.05
N TYR A 88 -0.15 12.71 -12.06
CA TYR A 88 -1.50 12.18 -12.06
C TYR A 88 -2.37 12.95 -11.08
N ARG A 89 -3.70 12.87 -11.23
CA ARG A 89 -4.65 13.52 -10.33
C ARG A 89 -5.33 12.49 -9.45
N GLY A 90 -5.07 12.60 -8.15
CA GLY A 90 -5.79 11.85 -7.12
C GLY A 90 -7.20 12.41 -6.89
N SER A 91 -7.90 11.85 -5.90
CA SER A 91 -9.24 12.29 -5.53
C SER A 91 -9.25 13.76 -5.05
N ALA A 92 -10.40 14.41 -5.18
CA ALA A 92 -10.63 15.80 -4.79
C ALA A 92 -10.83 15.97 -3.26
N THR A 93 -10.04 15.28 -2.44
CA THR A 93 -10.01 15.53 -0.99
C THR A 93 -9.27 16.84 -0.73
N SER A 94 -9.84 17.71 0.10
CA SER A 94 -9.27 19.05 0.31
C SER A 94 -7.90 19.02 1.00
N GLN A 95 -7.64 17.98 1.81
CA GLN A 95 -6.39 17.73 2.52
C GLN A 95 -6.26 16.21 2.77
N PRO A 96 -5.64 15.43 1.86
CA PRO A 96 -5.38 14.01 2.10
C PRO A 96 -4.31 13.82 3.18
N SER A 97 -4.46 12.79 3.99
CA SER A 97 -3.39 12.36 4.90
C SER A 97 -2.21 11.75 4.12
N PRO A 98 -1.01 11.65 4.72
CA PRO A 98 0.11 10.92 4.11
C PRO A 98 -0.25 9.49 3.71
N GLU A 99 -1.05 8.80 4.52
CA GLU A 99 -1.57 7.47 4.24
C GLU A 99 -2.46 7.46 2.99
N ASP A 100 -3.37 8.44 2.86
CA ASP A 100 -4.24 8.56 1.68
C ASP A 100 -3.42 8.75 0.40
N LEU A 101 -2.31 9.50 0.47
CA LEU A 101 -1.40 9.73 -0.65
C LEU A 101 -0.65 8.46 -1.06
N ILE A 102 -0.11 7.72 -0.09
CA ILE A 102 0.56 6.43 -0.33
C ILE A 102 -0.44 5.41 -0.88
N GLN A 103 -1.66 5.38 -0.34
CA GLN A 103 -2.75 4.54 -0.81
C GLN A 103 -3.16 4.91 -2.25
N ALA A 104 -3.18 6.20 -2.59
CA ALA A 104 -3.47 6.66 -3.94
C ALA A 104 -2.39 6.19 -4.94
N ILE A 105 -1.11 6.26 -4.57
CA ILE A 105 -0.01 5.69 -5.38
C ILE A 105 -0.21 4.18 -5.56
N ALA A 106 -0.50 3.45 -4.50
CA ALA A 106 -0.72 2.00 -4.54
C ALA A 106 -1.88 1.61 -5.48
N GLN A 107 -3.01 2.31 -5.38
CA GLN A 107 -4.18 2.06 -6.23
C GLN A 107 -3.92 2.41 -7.69
N LEU A 108 -3.25 3.55 -7.93
CA LEU A 108 -2.86 4.01 -9.27
C LEU A 108 -1.95 3.00 -9.96
N THR A 109 -0.88 2.59 -9.29
CA THR A 109 0.19 1.76 -9.87
C THR A 109 -0.09 0.26 -9.82
N GLY A 110 -0.86 -0.19 -8.83
CA GLY A 110 -1.03 -1.60 -8.49
C GLY A 110 0.08 -2.16 -7.58
N TRP A 111 1.02 -1.34 -7.12
CA TRP A 111 2.07 -1.75 -6.18
C TRP A 111 1.52 -2.03 -4.78
N ASN A 112 2.05 -3.04 -4.10
CA ASN A 112 1.74 -3.27 -2.69
C ASN A 112 2.56 -2.32 -1.81
N LEU A 113 1.96 -1.20 -1.40
CA LEU A 113 2.58 -0.22 -0.50
C LEU A 113 1.93 -0.26 0.90
N THR A 114 1.54 -1.45 1.35
CA THR A 114 0.88 -1.62 2.65
C THR A 114 1.81 -1.18 3.80
N LEU A 115 1.31 -0.27 4.62
CA LEU A 115 1.99 0.19 5.83
C LEU A 115 1.66 -0.73 7.01
N ALA A 116 2.66 -1.08 7.79
CA ALA A 116 2.52 -1.84 9.03
C ALA A 116 2.09 -0.97 10.22
N GLN A 117 2.31 0.35 10.14
CA GLN A 117 1.94 1.33 11.16
C GLN A 117 1.42 2.61 10.47
N PRO A 118 0.60 3.42 11.15
CA PRO A 118 0.29 4.77 10.68
C PRO A 118 1.57 5.57 10.41
N VAL A 119 1.51 6.50 9.45
CA VAL A 119 2.63 7.39 9.16
C VAL A 119 2.85 8.31 10.37
N GLU A 120 4.08 8.35 10.85
CA GLU A 120 4.47 9.27 11.91
C GLU A 120 5.01 10.56 11.30
N VAL A 121 4.43 11.70 11.69
CA VAL A 121 4.98 13.03 11.38
C VAL A 121 6.04 13.35 12.43
N VAL A 122 7.30 13.42 11.98
CA VAL A 122 8.47 13.73 12.80
C VAL A 122 8.95 15.17 12.53
N GLU A 123 9.94 15.65 13.29
CA GLU A 123 10.38 17.06 13.26
C GLU A 123 10.74 17.56 11.86
N ASP A 124 11.39 16.72 11.06
CA ASP A 124 11.91 17.05 9.74
C ASP A 124 11.21 16.30 8.59
N GLY A 125 10.13 15.58 8.85
CA GLY A 125 9.34 14.94 7.79
C GLY A 125 8.48 13.77 8.24
N TYR A 126 8.55 12.66 7.51
CA TYR A 126 7.67 11.50 7.70
C TYR A 126 8.47 10.22 7.97
N ALA A 127 8.03 9.41 8.92
CA ALA A 127 8.52 8.06 9.12
C ALA A 127 7.48 7.02 8.68
N LEU A 128 7.90 6.16 7.74
CA LEU A 128 7.09 5.15 7.10
C LEU A 128 7.55 3.76 7.54
N VAL A 129 6.60 2.91 7.94
CA VAL A 129 6.86 1.50 8.28
C VAL A 129 6.04 0.62 7.36
N PHE A 130 6.68 -0.09 6.44
CA PHE A 130 6.02 -1.01 5.51
C PHE A 130 5.97 -2.43 6.07
N THR A 131 5.00 -3.21 5.58
CA THR A 131 4.93 -4.65 5.87
C THR A 131 6.03 -5.44 5.14
N ASP A 132 6.32 -6.63 5.64
CA ASP A 132 7.32 -7.53 5.05
C ASP A 132 6.95 -8.10 3.68
N ASP A 133 5.70 -7.96 3.25
CA ASP A 133 5.18 -8.42 1.96
C ASP A 133 4.96 -7.28 0.96
N CYS A 134 5.37 -6.05 1.29
CA CYS A 134 5.28 -4.91 0.38
C CYS A 134 6.20 -5.05 -0.85
N SER A 135 5.90 -4.31 -1.92
CA SER A 135 6.64 -4.37 -3.18
C SER A 135 8.09 -3.90 -3.08
N LEU A 136 8.46 -3.17 -2.01
CA LEU A 136 9.85 -2.77 -1.77
C LEU A 136 10.78 -3.97 -1.48
N VAL A 137 10.21 -5.11 -1.06
CA VAL A 137 10.94 -6.35 -0.81
C VAL A 137 10.47 -7.51 -1.68
N ALA A 138 9.17 -7.58 -1.96
CA ALA A 138 8.59 -8.61 -2.81
C ALA A 138 8.89 -8.38 -4.31
N GLY A 139 9.28 -7.15 -4.69
CA GLY A 139 9.43 -6.74 -6.09
C GLY A 139 8.10 -6.32 -6.73
N PRO A 140 8.09 -6.12 -8.05
CA PRO A 140 6.89 -5.72 -8.76
C PRO A 140 5.78 -6.78 -8.68
N PRO A 141 4.50 -6.36 -8.70
CA PRO A 141 3.37 -7.29 -8.67
C PRO A 141 3.35 -8.18 -9.92
N ASP A 142 2.71 -9.35 -9.85
CA ASP A 142 2.45 -10.20 -11.01
C ASP A 142 0.96 -10.60 -11.02
N PRO A 143 0.14 -10.14 -11.98
CA PRO A 143 0.50 -9.31 -13.14
C PRO A 143 0.72 -7.83 -12.81
N GLN A 144 1.50 -7.12 -13.65
CA GLN A 144 1.68 -5.66 -13.59
C GLN A 144 0.68 -4.93 -14.48
N LYS A 145 0.35 -3.68 -14.12
CA LYS A 145 -0.26 -2.72 -15.04
C LYS A 145 0.78 -2.27 -16.06
N GLU A 146 0.41 -2.21 -17.34
CA GLU A 146 1.35 -1.93 -18.44
C GLU A 146 2.04 -0.56 -18.29
N GLU A 147 1.31 0.48 -17.86
CA GLU A 147 1.83 1.83 -17.68
C GLU A 147 2.87 1.95 -16.55
N PHE A 148 2.80 1.08 -15.54
CA PHE A 148 3.64 1.12 -14.34
C PHE A 148 4.58 -0.08 -14.24
N HIS A 149 4.90 -0.68 -15.38
CA HIS A 149 5.71 -1.89 -15.45
C HIS A 149 7.16 -1.62 -15.01
N MET A 150 7.60 -2.29 -13.95
CA MET A 150 8.99 -2.33 -13.51
C MET A 150 9.70 -3.57 -14.03
N PHE A 151 10.93 -3.42 -14.49
CA PHE A 151 11.75 -4.49 -15.06
C PHE A 151 12.45 -5.35 -14.00
N ASP A 152 12.76 -4.76 -12.85
CA ASP A 152 13.39 -5.45 -11.74
C ASP A 152 13.03 -4.82 -10.38
N SER A 153 13.46 -5.48 -9.31
CA SER A 153 13.17 -5.06 -7.93
C SER A 153 13.93 -3.80 -7.51
N VAL A 154 15.08 -3.49 -8.12
CA VAL A 154 15.81 -2.25 -7.79
C VAL A 154 15.04 -1.06 -8.32
N GLN A 155 14.63 -1.11 -9.59
CA GLN A 155 13.77 -0.10 -10.21
C GLN A 155 12.46 0.06 -9.45
N MET A 156 11.86 -1.03 -8.97
CA MET A 156 10.65 -1.01 -8.15
C MET A 156 10.85 -0.22 -6.86
N VAL A 157 11.96 -0.45 -6.14
CA VAL A 157 12.27 0.28 -4.89
C VAL A 157 12.50 1.77 -5.16
N GLU A 158 13.35 2.09 -6.13
CA GLU A 158 13.71 3.48 -6.46
C GLU A 158 12.47 4.26 -6.90
N THR A 159 11.75 3.75 -7.90
CA THR A 159 10.57 4.44 -8.45
C THR A 159 9.49 4.61 -7.37
N ALA A 160 9.22 3.58 -6.56
CA ALA A 160 8.20 3.68 -5.52
C ALA A 160 8.56 4.72 -4.45
N LEU A 161 9.78 4.68 -3.93
CA LEU A 161 10.20 5.59 -2.86
C LEU A 161 10.37 7.02 -3.36
N ASP A 162 10.85 7.23 -4.58
CA ASP A 162 10.90 8.57 -5.20
C ASP A 162 9.51 9.15 -5.43
N SER A 163 8.57 8.32 -5.90
CA SER A 163 7.17 8.71 -6.09
C SER A 163 6.51 9.10 -4.77
N ILE A 164 6.71 8.31 -3.72
CA ILE A 164 6.22 8.61 -2.37
C ILE A 164 6.84 9.91 -1.85
N ARG A 165 8.17 10.04 -1.94
CA ARG A 165 8.90 11.23 -1.49
C ARG A 165 8.38 12.49 -2.16
N GLN A 166 8.29 12.48 -3.48
CA GLN A 166 7.84 13.66 -4.23
C GLN A 166 6.38 13.99 -3.93
N THR A 167 5.52 12.99 -3.83
CA THR A 167 4.09 13.19 -3.54
C THR A 167 3.86 13.74 -2.14
N LEU A 168 4.52 13.18 -1.11
CA LEU A 168 4.39 13.66 0.27
C LEU A 168 4.96 15.07 0.42
N ARG A 169 6.13 15.36 -0.16
CA ARG A 169 6.72 16.71 -0.16
C ARG A 169 5.75 17.74 -0.72
N ALA A 170 5.13 17.45 -1.87
CA ALA A 170 4.20 18.37 -2.51
C ALA A 170 2.96 18.70 -1.64
N GLN A 171 2.59 17.83 -0.70
CA GLN A 171 1.44 18.03 0.20
C GLN A 171 1.81 18.38 1.65
N SER A 172 3.10 18.47 1.96
CA SER A 172 3.63 18.60 3.32
C SER A 172 3.21 19.86 4.06
N ALA A 173 2.80 20.91 3.34
CA ALA A 173 2.27 22.13 3.95
C ALA A 173 1.01 21.87 4.82
N ALA A 174 0.23 20.82 4.51
CA ALA A 174 -0.93 20.42 5.31
C ALA A 174 -0.52 19.95 6.72
N ASP A 175 0.68 19.41 6.87
CA ASP A 175 1.23 18.92 8.13
C ASP A 175 2.15 19.95 8.83
N GLY A 176 2.20 21.18 8.33
CA GLY A 176 2.92 22.30 8.94
C GLY A 176 4.36 22.49 8.48
N PHE A 177 4.83 21.72 7.48
CA PHE A 177 6.14 21.93 6.88
C PHE A 177 6.15 23.20 6.00
N SER A 178 7.12 24.08 6.24
CA SER A 178 7.21 25.37 5.54
C SER A 178 7.97 25.31 4.22
N ASP A 179 8.87 24.34 4.06
CA ASP A 179 9.68 24.12 2.86
C ASP A 179 9.60 22.64 2.45
N PRO A 180 8.84 22.30 1.40
CA PRO A 180 8.73 20.95 0.87
C PRO A 180 10.06 20.27 0.54
N ASP A 181 11.07 21.05 0.13
CA ASP A 181 12.36 20.49 -0.30
C ASP A 181 13.22 20.04 0.89
N GLN A 182 12.91 20.51 2.10
CA GLN A 182 13.59 20.11 3.35
C GLN A 182 12.92 18.90 4.02
N VAL A 183 11.74 18.49 3.57
CA VAL A 183 11.00 17.37 4.16
C VAL A 183 11.70 16.05 3.87
N GLN A 184 12.06 15.33 4.92
CA GLN A 184 12.74 14.05 4.88
C GLN A 184 11.75 12.88 4.96
N ILE A 185 12.13 11.76 4.34
CA ILE A 185 11.35 10.53 4.37
C ILE A 185 12.22 9.45 5.01
N TYR A 186 11.81 8.92 6.15
CA TYR A 186 12.45 7.79 6.80
C TYR A 186 11.66 6.53 6.46
N VAL A 187 12.35 5.46 6.06
CA VAL A 187 11.71 4.23 5.55
C VAL A 187 12.23 3.04 6.33
N SER A 188 11.32 2.24 6.87
CA SER A 188 11.65 0.98 7.52
C SER A 188 10.60 -0.10 7.21
N LEU A 189 10.97 -1.34 7.47
CA LEU A 189 10.06 -2.48 7.54
C LEU A 189 9.66 -2.74 9.00
N GLU A 190 8.74 -3.68 9.20
CA GLU A 190 8.36 -4.17 10.51
C GLU A 190 9.58 -4.52 11.38
N GLY A 191 9.51 -4.08 12.64
CA GLY A 191 10.60 -4.23 13.60
C GLY A 191 11.76 -3.24 13.42
N GLY A 192 11.59 -2.18 12.61
CA GLY A 192 12.61 -1.15 12.40
C GLY A 192 13.76 -1.62 11.50
N ARG A 193 13.49 -2.62 10.65
CA ARG A 193 14.48 -3.16 9.72
C ARG A 193 14.60 -2.27 8.50
N GLU A 194 15.74 -2.32 7.85
CA GLU A 194 15.95 -1.70 6.55
C GLU A 194 15.26 -2.47 5.42
N VAL A 195 14.97 -1.77 4.33
CA VAL A 195 14.65 -2.43 3.06
C VAL A 195 15.96 -2.94 2.47
N SER A 196 16.04 -4.22 2.13
CA SER A 196 17.25 -4.82 1.56
C SER A 196 16.90 -5.74 0.40
N LEU A 197 17.67 -5.67 -0.68
CA LEU A 197 17.63 -6.63 -1.79
C LEU A 197 19.01 -7.32 -1.89
N PRO A 198 19.23 -8.41 -1.13
CA PRO A 198 20.53 -9.08 -1.05
C PRO A 198 21.08 -9.54 -2.40
N GLU A 199 20.20 -10.08 -3.25
CA GLU A 199 20.57 -10.56 -4.59
C GLU A 199 21.04 -9.41 -5.52
N ALA A 200 20.57 -8.18 -5.27
CA ALA A 200 20.98 -6.99 -5.99
C ALA A 200 22.14 -6.24 -5.31
N GLY A 201 22.52 -6.62 -4.09
CA GLY A 201 23.59 -5.96 -3.34
C GLY A 201 23.26 -4.53 -2.90
N ILE A 202 21.97 -4.19 -2.71
CA ILE A 202 21.52 -2.85 -2.29
C ILE A 202 20.60 -2.88 -1.08
N ARG A 203 20.52 -1.74 -0.38
CA ARG A 203 19.66 -1.48 0.78
C ARG A 203 19.18 -0.02 0.82
N VAL A 204 18.14 0.23 1.62
CA VAL A 204 17.73 1.56 2.07
C VAL A 204 17.82 1.58 3.60
N PRO A 205 18.80 2.28 4.21
CA PRO A 205 19.00 2.23 5.65
C PRO A 205 17.83 2.88 6.40
N ALA A 206 17.41 2.25 7.49
CA ALA A 206 16.27 2.72 8.29
C ALA A 206 16.61 3.88 9.24
N ASP A 207 17.89 4.15 9.47
CA ASP A 207 18.41 5.13 10.43
C ASP A 207 18.80 6.48 9.81
N GLN A 208 18.54 6.66 8.52
CA GLN A 208 18.81 7.90 7.80
C GLN A 208 17.65 8.25 6.84
N PRO A 209 17.49 9.52 6.45
CA PRO A 209 16.57 9.91 5.39
C PRO A 209 16.84 9.15 4.09
N TYR A 210 15.77 8.82 3.37
CA TYR A 210 15.85 8.23 2.04
C TYR A 210 16.43 9.22 1.03
N ASP A 211 17.58 8.84 0.48
CA ASP A 211 18.32 9.57 -0.56
C ASP A 211 18.75 8.65 -1.71
N GLY A 212 17.89 7.66 -2.02
CA GLY A 212 18.21 6.58 -2.95
C GLY A 212 18.70 5.30 -2.26
N VAL A 213 18.94 4.28 -3.08
CA VAL A 213 19.48 2.99 -2.60
C VAL A 213 21.00 3.08 -2.43
N VAL A 214 21.54 2.37 -1.44
CA VAL A 214 22.98 2.30 -1.17
C VAL A 214 23.47 0.86 -1.25
N PRO A 215 24.77 0.61 -1.49
CA PRO A 215 25.32 -0.73 -1.49
C PRO A 215 25.12 -1.43 -0.13
N LEU A 216 24.74 -2.71 -0.17
CA LEU A 216 24.86 -3.61 0.98
C LEU A 216 26.35 -3.71 1.31
N SER A 217 26.75 -3.12 2.44
CA SER A 217 28.13 -3.22 2.92
C SER A 217 28.43 -4.67 3.28
N GLU A 218 29.55 -5.20 2.78
CA GLU A 218 30.06 -6.55 3.10
C GLU A 218 30.49 -6.70 4.57
#